data_AF-C6EQC3-F1
#
_entry.id   AF-C6EQC3-F1
#
_cell.length_a   1.000
_cell.length_b   1.000
_cell.length_c   1.000
_cell.angle_alpha   90.00
_cell.angle_beta   90.00
_cell.angle_gamma   90.00
#
_symmetry.space_group_name_H-M   'P 1'
#
loop_
_entity.id
_entity.type
_entity.pdbx_description
1 polymer ?
#
loop_
_entity_poly.entity_id
_entity_poly.type
_entity_poly.pdbx_seq_one_letter_code
_entity_poly.pdbx_strand_id
1 'polypeptide(L)'
;NTSRFFADLEDVLEDAVTQDTVKVWYNNKGWVAVVAYINVMNNLILRSRLGTGQSPEKFGITTINYPMNKTVAQFNEDTLAASYVDVLISICVIFAMSFVPASFVMVLIEERASSSKHLQF
;
A
#
# COMPACT_ATOMS: atom_id res chain seq x y z
N ASN A 1 18.06 44.13 -32.12
CA ASN A 1 17.60 43.44 -30.88
C ASN A 1 16.46 42.46 -31.12
N THR A 2 15.50 42.74 -32.00
CA THR A 2 14.41 41.81 -32.33
C THR A 2 14.85 40.52 -33.02
N SER A 3 15.85 40.56 -33.91
CA SER A 3 16.34 39.36 -34.60
C SER A 3 17.00 38.32 -33.68
N ARG A 4 17.68 38.76 -32.61
CA ARG A 4 18.24 37.84 -31.60
C ARG A 4 17.17 37.16 -30.77
N PHE A 5 16.09 37.86 -30.46
CA PHE A 5 14.96 37.31 -29.72
C PHE A 5 14.24 36.20 -30.49
N PHE A 6 14.02 36.39 -31.80
CA PHE A 6 13.41 35.33 -32.63
C PHE A 6 14.32 34.11 -32.77
N ALA A 7 15.64 34.29 -32.84
CA ALA A 7 16.59 33.18 -32.87
C ALA A 7 16.60 32.40 -31.55
N ASP A 8 16.62 33.07 -30.38
CA ASP A 8 16.48 32.40 -29.07
C ASP A 8 15.15 31.65 -28.95
N LEU A 9 14.07 32.23 -29.49
CA LEU A 9 12.75 31.61 -29.45
C LEU A 9 12.68 30.36 -30.33
N GLU A 10 13.34 30.38 -31.48
CA GLU A 10 13.44 29.26 -32.40
C GLU A 10 14.28 28.13 -31.78
N ASP A 11 15.39 28.45 -31.12
CA ASP A 11 16.24 27.49 -30.40
C ASP A 11 15.48 26.83 -29.23
N VAL A 12 14.70 27.62 -28.47
CA VAL A 12 13.85 27.11 -27.38
C VAL A 12 12.69 26.27 -27.91
N LEU A 13 12.11 26.64 -29.06
CA LEU A 13 11.04 25.87 -29.70
C LEU A 13 11.58 24.56 -30.28
N GLU A 14 12.80 24.57 -30.82
CA GLU A 14 13.48 23.39 -31.36
C GLU A 14 13.92 22.44 -30.23
N ASP A 15 14.35 22.97 -29.07
CA ASP A 15 14.64 22.20 -27.85
C ASP A 15 13.36 21.68 -27.15
N ALA A 16 12.25 22.42 -27.27
CA ALA A 16 10.94 21.98 -26.79
C ALA A 16 10.33 20.85 -27.64
N VAL A 17 10.76 20.69 -28.89
CA VAL A 17 10.41 19.55 -29.73
C VAL A 17 11.23 18.36 -29.29
N THR A 18 10.58 17.40 -28.62
CA THR A 18 11.23 16.20 -28.09
C THR A 18 11.82 15.35 -29.22
N GLN A 19 13.13 15.40 -29.43
CA GLN A 19 13.79 14.67 -30.53
C GLN A 19 13.82 13.15 -30.29
N ASP A 20 14.01 12.70 -29.04
CA ASP A 20 14.08 11.28 -28.67
C ASP A 20 13.09 10.94 -27.53
N THR A 21 12.08 10.11 -27.83
CA THR A 21 11.14 9.60 -26.83
C THR A 21 11.41 8.14 -26.52
N VAL A 22 11.54 7.79 -25.23
CA VAL A 22 11.63 6.40 -24.81
C VAL A 22 10.34 5.92 -24.16
N LYS A 23 9.87 4.74 -24.57
CA LYS A 23 8.68 4.08 -24.04
C LYS A 23 9.07 2.85 -23.25
N VAL A 24 8.57 2.74 -22.02
CA VAL A 24 8.80 1.59 -21.14
C VAL A 24 7.49 0.85 -20.94
N TRP A 25 7.48 -0.43 -21.32
CA TRP A 25 6.38 -1.34 -21.00
C TRP A 25 6.63 -1.97 -19.63
N TYR A 26 5.63 -1.96 -18.77
CA TYR A 26 5.73 -2.50 -17.42
C TYR A 26 4.50 -3.35 -17.09
N ASN A 27 4.65 -4.21 -16.09
CA ASN A 27 3.56 -5.02 -15.56
C ASN A 27 2.95 -4.36 -14.32
N ASN A 28 1.66 -4.02 -14.38
CA ASN A 28 0.95 -3.36 -13.27
C ASN A 28 0.53 -4.30 -12.12
N LYS A 29 0.99 -5.56 -12.09
CA LYS A 29 0.73 -6.46 -10.95
C LYS A 29 1.45 -6.01 -9.67
N GLY A 30 2.63 -5.40 -9.79
CA GLY A 30 3.40 -4.92 -8.65
C GLY A 30 3.10 -3.46 -8.34
N TRP A 31 2.87 -3.13 -7.06
CA TRP A 31 2.48 -1.77 -6.66
C TRP A 31 3.57 -0.73 -6.96
N VAL A 32 4.83 -1.13 -6.85
CA VAL A 32 6.00 -0.29 -7.14
C VAL A 32 6.51 -0.42 -8.59
N ALA A 33 5.81 -1.19 -9.44
CA ALA A 33 6.31 -1.54 -10.77
C ALA A 33 6.59 -0.30 -11.61
N VAL A 34 5.61 0.59 -11.77
CA VAL A 34 5.76 1.83 -12.56
C VAL A 34 7.05 2.57 -12.22
N VAL A 35 7.26 2.83 -10.93
CA VAL A 35 8.39 3.63 -10.45
C VAL A 35 9.72 2.89 -10.63
N ALA A 36 9.75 1.57 -10.40
CA ALA A 36 10.95 0.76 -10.58
C ALA A 36 11.40 0.72 -12.05
N TYR A 37 10.48 0.50 -12.99
CA TYR A 37 10.79 0.46 -14.42
C TYR A 37 11.27 1.83 -14.95
N ILE A 38 10.68 2.92 -14.47
CA ILE A 38 11.14 4.28 -14.80
C ILE A 38 12.54 4.53 -14.24
N ASN A 39 12.83 4.12 -13.00
CA ASN A 39 14.16 4.27 -12.42
C ASN A 39 15.21 3.46 -13.21
N VAL A 40 14.88 2.24 -13.64
CA VAL A 40 15.77 1.43 -14.50
C VAL A 40 16.02 2.14 -15.83
N MET A 41 14.99 2.70 -16.45
CA MET A 41 15.13 3.46 -17.70
C MET A 41 16.03 4.69 -17.53
N ASN A 42 15.82 5.47 -16.48
CA ASN A 42 16.65 6.64 -16.18
C ASN A 42 18.11 6.26 -15.92
N ASN A 43 18.34 5.15 -15.22
CA ASN A 43 19.68 4.60 -15.04
C ASN A 43 20.33 4.13 -16.35
N LEU A 44 19.54 3.60 -17.28
CA LEU A 44 20.02 3.20 -18.60
C LEU A 44 20.46 4.44 -19.39
N ILE A 45 19.67 5.50 -19.40
CA ILE A 45 20.02 6.78 -20.04
C ILE A 45 21.28 7.39 -19.41
N LEU A 46 21.36 7.37 -18.07
CA LEU A 46 22.55 7.84 -17.36
C LEU A 46 23.80 7.09 -17.82
N ARG A 47 23.72 5.76 -17.89
CA ARG A 47 24.86 4.91 -18.27
C ARG A 47 25.22 5.01 -19.74
N SER A 48 24.25 5.26 -20.62
CA SER A 48 24.52 5.43 -22.07
C SER A 48 25.20 6.76 -22.40
N ARG A 49 25.09 7.77 -21.53
CA ARG A 49 25.70 9.10 -21.70
C ARG A 49 27.04 9.27 -20.96
N LEU A 50 27.58 8.21 -20.33
CA LEU A 50 28.89 8.27 -19.66
C LEU A 50 30.03 8.42 -20.68
N GLY A 51 31.03 9.23 -20.34
CA GLY A 51 32.23 9.43 -21.17
C GLY A 51 33.14 8.21 -21.21
N THR A 52 33.98 8.11 -22.24
CA THR A 52 34.96 7.01 -22.40
C THR A 52 35.91 6.95 -21.20
N GLY A 53 36.00 5.79 -20.56
CA GLY A 53 36.87 5.55 -19.39
C GLY A 53 36.17 5.62 -18.03
N GLN A 54 34.89 5.99 -17.98
CA GLN A 54 34.08 5.89 -16.76
C GLN A 54 33.42 4.52 -16.64
N SER A 55 33.52 3.89 -15.47
CA SER A 55 32.90 2.58 -15.20
C SER A 55 31.39 2.72 -14.90
N PRO A 56 30.47 2.17 -15.71
CA PRO A 56 29.02 2.33 -15.53
C PRO A 56 28.48 1.78 -14.21
N GLU A 57 29.19 0.84 -13.60
CA GLU A 57 28.82 0.21 -12.32
C GLU A 57 28.88 1.18 -11.13
N LYS A 58 29.70 2.24 -11.23
CA LYS A 58 29.84 3.24 -10.16
C LYS A 58 28.75 4.31 -10.18
N PHE A 59 27.95 4.38 -11.24
CA PHE A 59 26.92 5.39 -11.43
C PHE A 59 25.54 4.74 -11.42
N GLY A 60 24.68 5.27 -10.54
CA GLY A 60 23.31 4.81 -10.39
C GLY A 60 22.48 5.80 -9.59
N ILE A 61 21.20 5.86 -9.94
CA ILE A 61 20.14 6.61 -9.29
C ILE A 61 19.26 5.58 -8.56
N THR A 62 19.05 5.82 -7.27
CA THR A 62 18.12 5.03 -6.45
C THR A 62 16.92 5.89 -6.13
N THR A 63 15.73 5.45 -6.56
CA THR A 63 14.48 6.10 -6.20
C THR A 63 13.90 5.45 -4.95
N ILE A 64 13.59 6.26 -3.95
CA ILE A 64 12.96 5.83 -2.69
C ILE A 64 11.63 6.56 -2.57
N ASN A 65 10.55 5.80 -2.39
CA ASN A 65 9.26 6.39 -2.08
C ASN A 65 9.16 6.58 -0.56
N TYR A 66 9.02 7.82 -0.11
CA TYR A 66 8.75 8.18 1.28
C TYR A 66 7.39 8.88 1.33
N PRO A 67 6.29 8.14 1.55
CA PRO A 67 4.96 8.72 1.60
C PRO A 67 4.87 9.80 2.67
N MET A 68 4.09 10.84 2.40
CA MET A 68 3.81 11.86 3.39
C MET A 68 3.01 11.27 4.56
N ASN A 69 3.18 11.83 5.76
CA ASN A 69 2.35 11.49 6.90
C ASN A 69 0.87 11.72 6.57
N LYS A 70 0.01 10.81 7.01
CA LYS A 70 -1.43 10.93 6.75
C LYS A 70 -1.99 12.14 7.48
N THR A 71 -3.02 12.74 6.89
CA THR A 71 -3.81 13.79 7.56
C THR A 71 -4.67 13.19 8.67
N VAL A 72 -5.14 14.02 9.61
CA VAL A 72 -6.04 13.56 10.69
C VAL A 72 -7.29 12.87 10.14
N ALA A 73 -7.86 13.40 9.04
CA ALA A 73 -9.03 12.82 8.40
C ALA A 73 -8.76 11.41 7.84
N GLN A 74 -7.62 11.23 7.16
CA GLN A 74 -7.21 9.92 6.61
C GLN A 74 -6.89 8.91 7.71
N PHE A 75 -6.20 9.33 8.77
CA PHE A 75 -5.97 8.47 9.93
C PHE A 75 -7.27 8.03 10.60
N ASN A 76 -8.26 8.93 10.71
CA ASN A 76 -9.56 8.58 11.25
C ASN A 76 -10.28 7.55 10.38
N GLU A 77 -10.22 7.66 9.06
CA GLU A 77 -10.79 6.67 8.14
C GLU A 77 -10.15 5.28 8.31
N ASP A 78 -8.82 5.21 8.39
CA ASP A 78 -8.13 3.94 8.68
C ASP A 78 -8.49 3.37 10.05
N THR A 79 -8.65 4.24 11.05
CA THR A 79 -9.02 3.84 12.41
C THR A 79 -10.45 3.30 12.45
N LEU A 80 -11.37 3.90 11.71
CA LEU A 80 -12.72 3.38 11.53
C LEU A 80 -12.68 2.01 10.84
N ALA A 81 -11.87 1.85 9.79
CA ALA A 81 -11.67 0.57 9.11
C ALA A 81 -11.20 -0.53 10.09
N ALA A 82 -10.22 -0.23 10.94
CA ALA A 82 -9.73 -1.14 11.96
C ALA A 82 -10.79 -1.47 13.03
N SER A 83 -11.56 -0.47 13.47
CA SER A 83 -12.62 -0.64 14.46
C SER A 83 -13.69 -1.64 14.01
N TYR A 84 -14.00 -1.73 12.71
CA TYR A 84 -14.93 -2.75 12.21
C TYR A 84 -14.44 -4.17 12.46
N VAL A 85 -13.12 -4.41 12.35
CA VAL A 85 -12.54 -5.74 12.65
C VAL A 85 -12.69 -6.07 14.12
N ASP A 86 -12.46 -5.10 15.01
CA ASP A 86 -12.60 -5.28 16.46
C ASP A 86 -14.04 -5.58 16.87
N VAL A 87 -15.03 -4.94 16.22
CA VAL A 87 -16.45 -5.22 16.45
C VAL A 87 -16.80 -6.65 16.05
N LEU A 88 -16.31 -7.13 14.90
CA LEU A 88 -16.56 -8.51 14.45
C LEU A 88 -15.97 -9.54 15.43
N ILE A 89 -14.74 -9.29 15.92
CA ILE A 89 -14.11 -10.14 16.94
C ILE A 89 -14.96 -10.12 18.23
N SER A 90 -15.41 -8.94 18.65
CA SER A 90 -16.24 -8.79 19.86
C SER A 90 -17.55 -9.58 19.76
N ILE A 91 -18.24 -9.54 18.62
CA ILE A 91 -19.46 -10.32 18.37
C ILE A 91 -19.15 -11.82 18.47
N CYS A 92 -18.05 -12.28 17.86
CA CYS A 92 -17.64 -13.68 17.92
C CYS A 92 -17.36 -14.13 19.37
N VAL A 93 -16.69 -13.29 20.16
CA VAL A 93 -16.40 -13.56 21.58
C VAL A 93 -17.68 -13.61 22.41
N ILE A 94 -18.61 -12.66 22.21
CA ILE A 94 -19.91 -12.66 22.90
C ILE A 94 -20.68 -13.95 22.59
N PHE A 95 -20.71 -14.33 21.32
CA PHE A 95 -21.36 -15.57 20.89
C PHE A 95 -20.71 -16.80 21.54
N ALA A 96 -19.38 -16.90 21.53
CA ALA A 96 -18.67 -18.00 22.17
C ALA A 96 -18.91 -18.05 23.70
N MET A 97 -18.85 -16.90 24.38
CA MET A 97 -19.09 -16.82 25.83
C MET A 97 -20.54 -17.11 26.22
N SER A 98 -21.50 -16.93 25.32
CA SER A 98 -22.91 -17.27 25.58
C SER A 98 -23.13 -18.78 25.80
N PHE A 99 -22.26 -19.65 25.26
CA PHE A 99 -22.34 -21.09 25.47
C PHE A 99 -21.96 -21.52 26.89
N VAL A 100 -21.14 -20.74 27.60
CA VAL A 100 -20.67 -21.08 28.95
C VAL A 100 -21.84 -21.18 29.93
N PRO A 101 -22.67 -20.14 30.16
CA PRO A 101 -23.82 -20.25 31.06
C PRO A 101 -24.88 -21.23 30.53
N ALA A 102 -25.07 -21.33 29.21
CA ALA A 102 -26.02 -22.28 28.62
C ALA A 102 -25.66 -23.74 28.98
N SER A 103 -24.37 -24.09 29.00
CA SER A 103 -23.91 -25.43 29.37
C SER A 103 -24.25 -25.80 30.82
N PHE A 104 -24.10 -24.86 31.77
CA PHE A 104 -24.48 -25.09 33.17
C PHE A 104 -25.99 -25.16 33.37
N VAL A 105 -26.76 -24.35 32.65
CA VAL A 105 -28.22 -24.37 32.71
C VAL A 105 -28.78 -25.72 32.22
N MET A 106 -28.18 -26.32 31.19
CA MET A 106 -28.61 -27.63 30.69
C MET A 106 -28.54 -28.71 31.78
N VAL A 107 -27.45 -28.75 32.55
CA VAL A 107 -27.29 -29.68 33.69
C VAL A 107 -28.38 -29.45 34.74
N LEU A 108 -28.65 -28.20 35.10
CA LEU A 108 -29.71 -27.87 36.08
C LEU A 108 -31.11 -28.33 35.62
N ILE A 109 -31.38 -28.26 34.31
CA ILE A 109 -32.66 -28.72 33.73
C ILE A 109 -32.75 -30.24 33.81
N GLU A 110 -31.70 -30.97 33.45
CA GLU A 110 -31.66 -32.43 33.53
C GLU A 110 -31.82 -32.94 34.97
N GLU A 111 -31.14 -32.30 35.93
CA GLU A 111 -31.27 -32.61 37.35
C GLU A 111 -32.71 -32.39 37.87
N ARG A 112 -33.37 -31.32 37.40
CA ARG A 112 -34.78 -31.06 37.72
C ARG A 112 -35.72 -32.08 37.08
N ALA A 113 -35.49 -32.44 35.82
CA ALA A 113 -36.33 -33.38 35.09
C ALA A 113 -36.22 -34.82 35.63
N SER A 114 -35.01 -35.23 36.03
CA SER A 114 -34.74 -36.54 36.64
C SER A 114 -35.06 -36.61 38.14
N SER A 115 -35.38 -35.48 38.78
CA SER A 115 -35.53 -35.35 40.24
C SER A 115 -34.31 -35.83 41.03
N SER A 116 -33.11 -35.87 40.43
CA SER A 116 -31.92 -36.45 41.07
C SER A 116 -31.47 -35.66 42.30
N LYS A 117 -31.69 -34.34 42.32
CA LYS A 117 -31.42 -33.49 43.49
C LYS A 117 -32.24 -33.88 44.72
N HIS A 118 -33.44 -34.43 44.53
CA HIS A 118 -34.27 -34.91 45.63
C HIS A 118 -33.77 -36.26 46.18
N LEU A 119 -32.99 -37.00 45.40
CA LEU A 119 -32.41 -38.29 45.80
C LEU A 119 -31.05 -38.13 46.52
N GLN A 120 -30.38 -36.98 46.34
CA GLN A 120 -29.09 -36.66 46.97
C GLN A 120 -29.21 -36.01 48.35
N PHE A 121 -30.40 -35.51 48.73
CA PHE A 121 -30.73 -35.04 50.08
C PHE A 121 -31.64 -36.06 50.77
#